data_AF-A0A7X2G0J7-F1
#
_entry.id   AF-A0A7X2G0J7-F1
#
_cell.length_a   1.000
_cell.length_b   1.000
_cell.length_c   1.000
_cell.angle_alpha   90.00
_cell.angle_beta   90.00
_cell.angle_gamma   90.00
#
_symmetry.space_group_name_H-M   'P 1'
#
loop_
_entity.id
_entity.type
_entity.pdbx_description
1 polymer ?
#
loop_
_entity_poly.entity_id
_entity_poly.type
_entity_poly.pdbx_seq_one_letter_code
_entity_poly.pdbx_strand_id
1 'polypeptide(L)'
;MEATLDEQDYQVIADKVLQQIRKEYDLVPKGYQKQEFDKWVGIKEFAQSLPVIKDKEWVRSFILSLPAFKNWVINLNAGSGYPTRVNETQGLKWIEEHKSEINWHRALKDKGDE
;
A
#
# COMPACT_ATOMS: atom_id res chain seq x y z
N MET A 1 -10.38 -3.23 60.80
CA MET A 1 -11.31 -3.17 59.65
C MET A 1 -10.50 -3.57 58.44
N GLU A 2 -10.73 -4.78 57.92
CA GLU A 2 -10.15 -5.20 56.65
C GLU A 2 -10.98 -4.55 55.55
N ALA A 3 -10.33 -3.78 54.67
CA ALA A 3 -10.98 -3.23 53.49
C ALA A 3 -11.18 -4.38 52.50
N THR A 4 -12.40 -4.89 52.41
CA THR A 4 -12.78 -5.85 51.38
C THR A 4 -13.03 -5.07 50.09
N LEU A 5 -12.14 -5.24 49.12
CA LEU A 5 -12.38 -4.78 47.75
C LEU A 5 -13.58 -5.50 47.20
N ASP A 6 -14.56 -4.75 46.70
CA ASP A 6 -15.70 -5.33 46.00
C ASP A 6 -15.43 -5.45 44.49
N GLU A 7 -16.31 -6.12 43.77
CA GLU A 7 -16.15 -6.40 42.34
C GLU A 7 -15.96 -5.13 41.49
N GLN A 8 -16.56 -4.01 41.89
CA GLN A 8 -16.38 -2.72 41.20
C GLN A 8 -14.98 -2.16 41.45
N ASP A 9 -14.44 -2.31 42.66
CA ASP A 9 -13.06 -1.89 42.97
C ASP A 9 -12.05 -2.65 42.11
N TYR A 10 -12.22 -3.96 41.95
CA TYR A 10 -11.37 -4.77 41.08
C TYR A 10 -11.42 -4.30 39.63
N GLN A 11 -12.61 -3.95 39.14
CA GLN A 11 -12.78 -3.47 37.77
C GLN A 11 -12.09 -2.12 37.55
N VAL A 12 -12.22 -1.19 38.51
CA VAL A 12 -11.55 0.12 38.46
C VAL A 12 -10.03 -0.01 38.50
N ILE A 13 -9.51 -0.94 39.31
CA ILE A 13 -8.08 -1.23 39.37
C ILE A 13 -7.60 -1.83 38.04
N ALA A 14 -8.35 -2.79 37.48
CA ALA A 14 -8.02 -3.42 36.20
C ALA A 14 -7.95 -2.39 35.06
N ASP A 15 -8.92 -1.48 34.98
CA ASP A 15 -8.94 -0.43 33.95
C ASP A 15 -7.76 0.54 34.09
N LYS A 16 -7.42 0.95 35.31
CA LYS A 16 -6.25 1.80 35.57
C LYS A 16 -4.94 1.12 35.19
N VAL A 17 -4.78 -0.16 35.54
CA VAL A 17 -3.59 -0.95 35.17
C VAL A 17 -3.48 -1.09 33.65
N LEU A 18 -4.59 -1.39 32.97
CA LEU A 18 -4.61 -1.48 31.50
C LEU A 18 -4.28 -0.15 30.83
N GLN A 19 -4.78 0.98 31.34
CA GLN A 19 -4.42 2.31 30.82
C GLN A 19 -2.94 2.61 31.00
N GLN A 20 -2.36 2.27 32.16
CA GLN A 20 -0.94 2.48 32.44
C GLN A 20 -0.08 1.64 31.50
N ILE A 21 -0.42 0.35 31.31
CA ILE A 21 0.28 -0.54 30.38
C ILE A 21 0.19 -0.02 28.94
N ARG A 22 -0.97 0.50 28.49
CA ARG A 22 -1.14 1.10 27.16
C ARG A 22 -0.36 2.42 26.97
N LYS A 23 0.00 3.09 28.06
CA LYS A 23 0.79 4.33 28.03
C LYS A 23 2.29 4.03 28.04
N GLU A 24 2.71 3.01 28.78
CA GLU A 24 4.11 2.59 28.90
C GLU A 24 4.59 1.75 27.72
N TYR A 25 3.70 0.93 27.17
CA TYR A 25 3.92 0.20 25.94
C TYR A 25 2.98 0.80 24.90
N ASP A 26 3.48 1.14 23.71
CA ASP A 26 2.69 1.62 22.55
C ASP A 26 1.82 0.48 21.98
N LEU A 27 1.01 -0.12 22.85
CA LEU A 27 0.11 -1.23 22.60
C LEU A 27 -1.16 -0.66 22.02
N VAL A 28 -1.07 -0.30 20.74
CA VAL A 28 -2.24 0.02 19.94
C VAL A 28 -3.15 -1.22 19.92
N PRO A 29 -4.46 -1.09 20.23
CA PRO A 29 -5.39 -2.20 20.09
C PRO A 29 -5.26 -2.83 18.70
N LYS A 30 -5.25 -4.16 18.62
CA LYS A 30 -5.10 -4.94 17.36
C LYS A 30 -6.11 -4.60 16.25
N GLY A 31 -7.04 -3.66 16.47
CA GLY A 31 -7.99 -3.15 15.48
C GLY A 31 -7.80 -1.68 15.06
N TYR A 32 -6.80 -0.95 15.59
CA TYR A 32 -6.58 0.48 15.32
C TYR A 32 -5.33 0.81 14.51
N GLN A 33 -4.76 -0.18 13.84
CA GLN A 33 -4.01 0.08 12.61
C GLN A 33 -4.78 -0.63 11.50
N LYS A 34 -5.55 0.13 10.71
CA LYS A 34 -5.65 -0.23 9.29
C LYS A 34 -4.23 -0.09 8.75
N GLN A 35 -3.38 -1.07 9.00
CA GLN A 35 -2.29 -1.36 8.10
C GLN A 35 -3.02 -1.66 6.80
N GLU A 36 -3.09 -0.65 5.92
CA GLU A 36 -3.44 -0.89 4.54
C GLU A 36 -2.37 -1.84 4.04
N PHE A 37 -2.66 -3.15 4.11
CA PHE A 37 -1.79 -4.15 3.54
C PHE A 37 -1.58 -3.75 2.08
N ASP A 38 -0.32 -3.68 1.67
CA ASP A 38 0.04 -3.36 0.31
C ASP A 38 -0.73 -4.29 -0.64
N LYS A 39 -1.63 -3.72 -1.45
CA LYS A 39 -2.45 -4.49 -2.38
C LYS A 39 -1.61 -4.77 -3.63
N TRP A 40 -1.29 -6.03 -3.87
CA TRP A 40 -0.51 -6.45 -5.04
C TRP A 40 -1.40 -6.95 -6.17
N VAL A 41 -1.45 -6.21 -7.26
CA VAL A 41 -2.33 -6.45 -8.41
C VAL A 41 -1.55 -6.79 -9.68
N GLY A 42 -2.23 -7.30 -10.70
CA GLY A 42 -1.62 -7.48 -12.01
C GLY A 42 -1.51 -6.15 -12.77
N ILE A 43 -0.60 -6.07 -13.75
CA ILE A 43 -0.41 -4.82 -14.55
C ILE A 43 -1.69 -4.33 -15.23
N LYS A 44 -2.57 -5.25 -15.67
CA LYS A 44 -3.85 -4.88 -16.29
C LYS A 44 -4.82 -4.22 -15.31
N GLU A 45 -4.89 -4.76 -14.09
CA GLU A 45 -5.71 -4.21 -13.02
C GLU A 45 -5.16 -2.85 -12.58
N PHE A 46 -3.83 -2.75 -12.40
CA PHE A 46 -3.16 -1.49 -12.10
C PHE A 46 -3.41 -0.42 -13.17
N ALA A 47 -3.35 -0.78 -14.45
CA ALA A 47 -3.60 0.14 -15.55
C ALA A 47 -5.03 0.71 -15.56
N GLN A 48 -6.00 -0.05 -15.03
CA GLN A 48 -7.39 0.38 -14.91
C GLN A 48 -7.63 1.30 -13.70
N SER A 49 -6.78 1.23 -12.68
CA SER A 49 -6.88 2.11 -11.49
C SER A 49 -6.12 3.44 -11.64
N LEU A 50 -5.41 3.64 -12.76
CA LEU A 50 -4.75 4.90 -13.07
C LEU A 50 -5.77 6.03 -13.31
N PRO A 51 -5.40 7.29 -12.97
CA PRO A 51 -6.27 8.45 -13.22
C PRO A 51 -6.54 8.70 -14.72
N VAL A 52 -5.68 8.17 -15.59
CA VAL A 52 -5.90 8.11 -17.03
C VAL A 52 -5.70 6.67 -17.47
N ILE A 53 -6.76 6.05 -18.01
CA ILE A 53 -6.72 4.66 -18.46
C ILE A 53 -5.71 4.52 -19.61
N LYS A 54 -4.80 3.56 -19.48
CA LYS A 54 -3.76 3.23 -20.45
C LYS A 54 -3.68 1.73 -20.68
N ASP A 55 -3.09 1.34 -21.81
CA ASP A 55 -2.82 -0.06 -22.06
C ASP A 55 -1.64 -0.56 -21.21
N LYS A 56 -1.55 -1.89 -21.06
CA LYS A 56 -0.52 -2.53 -20.25
C LYS A 56 0.91 -2.23 -20.71
N GLU A 57 1.15 -2.06 -22.01
CA GLU A 57 2.49 -1.87 -22.56
C GLU A 57 2.95 -0.43 -22.29
N TRP A 58 2.05 0.54 -22.43
CA TRP A 58 2.30 1.92 -22.03
C TRP A 58 2.65 2.03 -20.55
N VAL A 59 1.86 1.40 -19.68
CA VAL A 59 2.12 1.41 -18.22
C VAL A 59 3.46 0.76 -17.90
N ARG A 60 3.77 -0.36 -18.55
CA ARG A 60 5.06 -1.06 -18.41
C ARG A 60 6.23 -0.16 -18.82
N SER A 61 6.11 0.55 -19.94
CA SER A 61 7.19 1.34 -20.52
C SER A 61 7.41 2.70 -19.87
N PHE A 62 6.36 3.33 -19.34
CA PHE A 62 6.44 4.73 -18.87
C PHE A 62 6.15 4.95 -17.39
N ILE A 63 5.48 4.00 -16.73
CA ILE A 63 5.19 4.09 -15.30
C ILE A 63 6.09 3.12 -14.52
N LEU A 64 6.04 1.82 -14.85
CA LEU A 64 6.77 0.80 -14.10
C LEU A 64 8.29 0.85 -14.34
N SER A 65 8.75 1.58 -15.36
CA SER A 65 10.16 1.85 -15.64
C SER A 65 10.74 2.98 -14.79
N LEU A 66 9.89 3.76 -14.10
CA LEU A 66 10.34 4.87 -13.26
C LEU A 66 11.08 4.32 -12.03
N PRO A 67 12.16 5.00 -11.57
CA PRO A 67 12.94 4.54 -10.41
C PRO A 67 12.11 4.33 -9.13
N ALA A 68 11.07 5.14 -8.93
CA ALA A 68 10.15 5.03 -7.80
C ALA A 68 9.48 3.64 -7.70
N PHE A 69 9.23 2.99 -8.84
CA PHE A 69 8.52 1.72 -8.91
C PHE A 69 9.43 0.50 -8.69
N LYS A 70 10.75 0.67 -8.53
CA LYS A 70 11.71 -0.44 -8.43
C LYS A 70 11.37 -1.45 -7.32
N ASN A 71 10.85 -0.97 -6.18
CA ASN A 71 10.48 -1.80 -5.03
C ASN A 71 8.98 -2.17 -5.01
N TRP A 72 8.20 -1.60 -5.93
CA TRP A 72 6.74 -1.75 -5.99
C TRP A 72 6.30 -2.61 -7.17
N VAL A 73 7.26 -3.23 -7.86
CA VAL A 73 7.00 -4.08 -9.01
C VAL A 73 7.81 -5.37 -8.88
N ILE A 74 7.13 -6.49 -9.07
CA ILE A 74 7.71 -7.82 -9.09
C ILE A 74 7.57 -8.38 -10.50
N ASN A 75 8.60 -9.08 -10.98
CA ASN A 75 8.58 -9.76 -12.26
C ASN A 75 8.26 -8.82 -13.45
N LEU A 76 8.77 -7.58 -13.43
CA LEU A 76 8.57 -6.65 -14.55
C LEU A 76 9.08 -7.31 -15.83
N ASN A 77 10.34 -7.72 -15.89
CA ASN A 77 10.97 -8.32 -17.08
C ASN A 77 11.16 -9.84 -16.98
N ALA A 78 10.37 -10.51 -16.15
CA ALA A 78 10.40 -11.96 -16.12
C ALA A 78 9.76 -12.51 -17.40
N GLY A 79 10.35 -13.57 -17.96
CA GLY A 79 9.84 -14.24 -19.16
C GLY A 79 8.48 -14.91 -18.94
N SER A 80 8.10 -15.78 -19.89
CA SER A 80 6.85 -16.53 -19.81
C SER A 80 6.75 -17.33 -18.49
N GLY A 81 5.58 -17.28 -17.84
CA GLY A 81 5.28 -18.00 -16.60
C GLY A 81 5.30 -17.15 -15.32
N TYR A 82 5.82 -15.93 -15.36
CA TYR A 82 5.93 -15.06 -14.17
C TYR A 82 5.14 -13.77 -14.37
N PRO A 83 3.87 -13.69 -13.91
CA PRO A 83 3.06 -12.50 -14.09
C PRO A 83 3.64 -11.31 -13.31
N THR A 84 3.74 -10.15 -13.97
CA THR A 84 4.11 -8.89 -13.32
C THR A 84 3.07 -8.52 -12.28
N ARG A 85 3.53 -8.23 -11.05
CA ARG A 85 2.72 -7.74 -9.94
C ARG A 85 3.16 -6.33 -9.56
N VAL A 86 2.20 -5.47 -9.24
CA VAL A 86 2.42 -4.07 -8.87
C VAL A 86 1.76 -3.82 -7.52
N ASN A 87 2.46 -3.13 -6.61
CA ASN A 87 1.87 -2.62 -5.38
C ASN A 87 1.00 -1.41 -5.72
N GLU A 88 -0.30 -1.63 -5.77
CA GLU A 88 -1.30 -0.63 -6.15
C GLU A 88 -1.36 0.51 -5.13
N THR A 89 -1.33 0.20 -3.84
CA THR A 89 -1.45 1.19 -2.76
C THR A 89 -0.34 2.24 -2.86
N GLN A 90 0.92 1.81 -2.92
CA GLN A 90 2.07 2.72 -3.02
C GLN A 90 2.15 3.36 -4.41
N GLY A 91 1.88 2.59 -5.46
CA GLY A 91 1.95 3.06 -6.84
C GLY A 91 0.95 4.18 -7.13
N LEU A 92 -0.30 4.03 -6.72
CA LEU A 92 -1.34 5.06 -6.93
C LEU A 92 -1.08 6.30 -6.09
N LYS A 93 -0.61 6.14 -4.84
CA LYS A 93 -0.24 7.27 -4.00
C LYS A 93 0.84 8.13 -4.64
N TRP A 94 1.92 7.51 -5.13
CA TRP A 94 2.99 8.22 -5.80
C TRP A 94 2.52 8.91 -7.09
N ILE A 95 1.67 8.23 -7.87
CA ILE A 95 1.11 8.78 -9.11
C ILE A 95 0.23 10.00 -8.84
N GLU A 96 -0.58 10.00 -7.79
CA GLU A 96 -1.40 11.16 -7.46
C GLU A 96 -0.54 12.35 -7.04
N GLU A 97 0.52 12.11 -6.26
CA GLU A 97 1.49 13.14 -5.85
C GLU A 97 2.27 13.74 -7.04
N HIS A 98 2.55 12.95 -8.08
CA HIS A 98 3.38 13.35 -9.24
C HIS A 98 2.60 13.41 -10.55
N LYS A 99 1.27 13.55 -10.46
CA LYS A 99 0.36 13.43 -11.62
C LYS A 99 0.66 14.40 -12.75
N SER A 100 1.09 15.61 -12.41
CA SER A 100 1.46 16.68 -13.36
C SER A 100 2.81 16.44 -14.03
N GLU A 101 3.69 15.66 -13.42
CA GLU A 101 5.02 15.33 -13.96
C GLU A 101 4.96 14.21 -15.00
N ILE A 102 3.93 13.37 -14.92
CA ILE A 102 3.71 12.28 -15.86
C ILE A 102 3.15 12.84 -17.17
N ASN A 103 3.86 12.61 -18.27
CA ASN A 103 3.33 12.90 -19.60
C ASN A 103 2.34 11.81 -20.06
N TRP A 104 1.08 11.94 -19.65
CA TRP A 104 -0.02 11.03 -20.00
C TRP A 104 -0.34 10.96 -21.50
N HIS A 105 0.08 11.94 -22.29
CA HIS A 105 -0.19 12.00 -23.73
C HIS A 105 0.97 11.44 -24.57
N ARG A 106 2.02 10.93 -23.92
CA ARG A 106 3.13 10.27 -24.61
C ARG A 106 2.62 9.07 -25.40
N ALA A 107 2.91 9.00 -26.69
CA ALA A 107 2.62 7.81 -27.49
C ALA A 107 3.57 6.67 -27.13
N LEU A 108 3.07 5.42 -27.14
CA LEU A 108 3.93 4.25 -27.22
C LEU A 108 4.63 4.36 -28.58
N LYS A 109 5.97 4.51 -28.60
CA LYS A 109 6.69 4.49 -29.88
C LYS A 109 6.35 3.16 -30.54
N ASP A 110 5.82 3.22 -31.76
CA ASP A 110 5.63 2.04 -32.58
C ASP A 110 6.98 1.31 -32.65
N LYS A 111 6.98 0.00 -32.42
CA LYS A 111 8.16 -0.82 -32.71
C LYS A 111 8.22 -0.97 -34.23
N GLY A 112 8.58 0.11 -34.91
CA GLY A 112 8.91 0.16 -36.31
C GLY A 112 10.36 0.58 -36.47
N ASP A 113 11.10 -0.26 -37.19
CA ASP A 113 12.43 -0.06 -37.76
C ASP A 113 13.65 -0.30 -36.86
N GLU A 114 13.99 -1.60 -36.71
CA GLU A 114 15.37 -2.11 -36.87
C GLU A 114 15.35 -3.49 -37.52
#